data_AF-B5VEQ7-F1
#
_entry.id   AF-B5VEQ7-F1
#
_cell.length_a   1.000
_cell.length_b   1.000
_cell.length_c   1.000
_cell.angle_alpha   90.00
_cell.angle_beta   90.00
_cell.angle_gamma   90.00
#
_symmetry.space_group_name_H-M   'P 1'
#
loop_
_entity.id
_entity.type
_entity.pdbx_description
1 polymer ?
#
loop_
_entity_poly.entity_id
_entity_poly.type
_entity_poly.pdbx_seq_one_letter_code
_entity_poly.pdbx_strand_id
1 'polypeptide(L)'
;MLGEMNKFTIDENDHEWKILKKLKQTTDEFRSCIEDLKVLGKKDFKMILRWRKIAREILGIEVKDDAKTEIEVVPLTEEEQIEKDLQGLQEKQRLNVKRERRRKNEMKQKELQRMQMNMITPTDIGIEAASLGKESLFNLKTAEKTGILNDLAKGKKRMIFTDDELAKDNDIYIDENIMIKDKDSAADADDLESELNAMYSDYKTRRSERDAKFRAKQARGGDNEEE
;
A
#
# COMPACT_ATOMS: atom_id res chain seq x y z
N MET A 1 -23.39 -11.44 -18.07
CA MET A 1 -24.18 -12.68 -18.26
C MET A 1 -24.29 -13.58 -17.00
N LEU A 2 -24.27 -13.06 -15.77
CA LEU A 2 -24.74 -13.80 -14.57
C LEU A 2 -25.56 -12.89 -13.63
N GLY A 3 -25.43 -11.56 -13.73
CA GLY A 3 -26.25 -10.60 -12.98
C GLY A 3 -27.62 -10.28 -13.59
N GLU A 4 -27.92 -10.79 -14.79
CA GLU A 4 -29.21 -10.54 -15.47
C GLU A 4 -30.26 -11.62 -15.17
N MET A 5 -29.84 -12.82 -14.75
CA MET A 5 -30.74 -13.94 -14.47
C MET A 5 -30.82 -14.24 -12.99
N ASN A 6 -32.04 -14.37 -12.46
CA ASN A 6 -32.29 -14.60 -11.03
C ASN A 6 -32.09 -16.08 -10.64
N LYS A 7 -32.36 -17.01 -11.57
CA LYS A 7 -32.23 -18.46 -11.34
C LYS A 7 -31.59 -19.13 -12.55
N PHE A 8 -30.94 -20.26 -12.32
CA PHE A 8 -30.54 -21.16 -13.39
C PHE A 8 -31.68 -22.15 -13.66
N THR A 9 -32.12 -22.26 -14.91
CA THR A 9 -33.10 -23.27 -15.32
C THR A 9 -32.37 -24.55 -15.70
N ILE A 10 -32.61 -25.62 -14.96
CA ILE A 10 -32.08 -26.96 -15.24
C ILE A 10 -33.13 -27.71 -16.05
N ASP A 11 -32.74 -28.23 -17.22
CA ASP A 11 -33.54 -29.20 -17.96
C ASP A 11 -33.07 -30.62 -17.61
N GLU A 12 -33.95 -31.42 -17.00
CA GLU A 12 -33.63 -32.79 -16.59
C GLU A 12 -33.48 -33.75 -17.78
N ASN A 13 -33.98 -33.38 -18.95
CA ASN A 13 -33.93 -34.21 -20.15
C ASN A 13 -32.59 -34.10 -20.89
N ASP A 14 -31.80 -33.07 -20.59
CA ASP A 14 -30.53 -32.82 -21.25
C ASP A 14 -29.48 -33.91 -20.91
N HIS A 15 -28.78 -34.40 -21.93
CA HIS A 15 -27.74 -35.41 -21.80
C HIS A 15 -26.52 -34.83 -21.07
N GLU A 16 -26.21 -33.56 -21.31
CA GLU A 16 -25.09 -32.85 -20.70
C GLU A 16 -25.30 -32.71 -19.19
N TRP A 17 -26.52 -32.35 -18.77
CA TRP A 17 -26.85 -32.23 -17.35
C TRP A 17 -26.75 -33.56 -16.60
N LYS A 18 -27.09 -34.69 -17.23
CA LYS A 18 -26.96 -36.03 -16.64
C LYS A 18 -25.49 -36.41 -16.35
N ILE A 19 -24.57 -35.92 -17.17
CA ILE A 19 -23.12 -36.09 -16.97
C ILE A 19 -22.67 -35.18 -15.81
N LEU A 20 -23.10 -33.92 -15.80
CA LEU A 20 -22.74 -32.95 -14.76
C LEU A 20 -23.28 -33.32 -13.37
N LYS A 21 -24.47 -33.93 -13.27
CA LYS A 21 -25.09 -34.36 -12.00
C LYS A 21 -24.29 -35.44 -11.27
N LYS A 22 -23.41 -36.16 -11.98
CA LYS A 22 -22.53 -37.20 -11.40
C LYS A 22 -21.23 -36.63 -10.84
N LEU A 23 -20.99 -35.33 -10.96
CA LEU A 23 -19.76 -34.68 -10.53
C LEU A 23 -19.71 -34.54 -9.00
N LYS A 24 -18.54 -34.79 -8.39
CA LYS A 24 -18.35 -34.64 -6.93
C LYS A 24 -18.59 -33.21 -6.40
N GLN A 25 -18.52 -32.21 -7.28
CA GLN A 25 -18.72 -30.80 -6.97
C GLN A 25 -20.20 -30.38 -7.05
N THR A 26 -21.10 -31.21 -7.60
CA THR A 26 -22.56 -30.98 -7.48
C THR A 26 -23.03 -31.49 -6.13
N THR A 27 -22.68 -30.78 -5.06
CA THR A 27 -23.23 -31.03 -3.72
C THR A 27 -24.66 -30.50 -3.64
N ASP A 28 -25.41 -30.92 -2.62
CA ASP A 28 -26.75 -30.37 -2.39
C ASP A 28 -26.70 -28.87 -2.07
N GLU A 29 -25.63 -28.40 -1.42
CA GLU A 29 -25.35 -26.97 -1.21
C GLU A 29 -25.28 -26.20 -2.54
N PHE A 30 -24.62 -26.77 -3.55
CA PHE A 30 -24.52 -26.15 -4.87
C PHE A 30 -25.89 -26.03 -5.54
N ARG A 31 -26.80 -27.01 -5.37
CA ARG A 31 -28.16 -26.94 -5.92
C ARG A 31 -28.95 -25.78 -5.30
N SER A 32 -28.89 -25.62 -3.99
CA SER A 32 -29.54 -24.48 -3.31
C SER A 32 -28.95 -23.13 -3.76
N CYS A 33 -27.64 -23.05 -4.01
CA CYS A 33 -26.99 -21.84 -4.52
C CYS A 33 -27.40 -21.47 -5.97
N ILE A 34 -27.93 -22.40 -6.74
CA ILE A 34 -28.31 -22.20 -8.13
C ILE A 34 -29.77 -21.69 -8.27
N GLU A 35 -30.61 -21.96 -7.27
CA GLU A 35 -32.02 -21.58 -7.25
C GLU A 35 -32.24 -20.07 -7.15
N ASP A 36 -31.39 -19.36 -6.40
CA ASP A 36 -31.44 -17.90 -6.25
C ASP A 36 -30.05 -17.30 -6.32
N LEU A 37 -29.67 -16.79 -7.50
CA LEU A 37 -28.34 -16.24 -7.76
C LEU A 37 -28.11 -14.84 -7.13
N LYS A 38 -29.17 -14.15 -6.68
CA LYS A 38 -29.08 -12.75 -6.22
C LYS A 38 -28.66 -12.61 -4.77
N VAL A 39 -28.85 -13.65 -3.95
CA VAL A 39 -28.63 -13.60 -2.49
C VAL A 39 -27.27 -14.20 -2.09
N LEU A 40 -26.45 -14.62 -3.06
CA LEU A 40 -25.18 -15.29 -2.76
C LEU A 40 -24.12 -14.36 -2.18
N GLY A 41 -23.37 -14.90 -1.22
CA GLY A 41 -22.11 -14.32 -0.77
C GLY A 41 -20.96 -14.57 -1.76
N LYS A 42 -19.84 -13.86 -1.55
CA LYS A 42 -18.61 -14.01 -2.36
C LYS A 42 -18.07 -15.45 -2.38
N LYS A 43 -18.24 -16.19 -1.28
CA LYS A 43 -17.76 -17.58 -1.14
C LYS A 43 -18.54 -18.53 -2.05
N ASP A 44 -19.86 -18.40 -2.06
CA ASP A 44 -20.77 -19.24 -2.83
C ASP A 44 -20.66 -18.91 -4.33
N PHE A 45 -20.50 -17.63 -4.67
CA PHE A 45 -20.20 -17.20 -6.03
C PHE A 45 -18.90 -17.83 -6.57
N LYS A 46 -17.84 -17.88 -5.75
CA LYS A 46 -16.57 -18.54 -6.10
C LYS A 46 -16.73 -20.06 -6.24
N MET A 47 -17.64 -20.68 -5.50
CA MET A 47 -17.98 -22.09 -5.64
C MET A 47 -18.64 -22.37 -6.99
N ILE A 48 -19.65 -21.58 -7.37
CA ILE A 48 -20.32 -21.70 -8.67
C ILE A 48 -19.34 -21.51 -9.83
N LEU A 49 -18.46 -20.51 -9.75
CA LEU A 49 -17.46 -20.27 -10.79
C LEU A 49 -16.47 -21.43 -10.95
N ARG A 50 -16.04 -22.05 -9.85
CA ARG A 50 -15.15 -23.24 -9.89
C ARG A 50 -15.88 -24.43 -10.51
N TRP A 51 -17.12 -24.67 -10.10
CA TRP A 51 -17.95 -25.71 -10.69
C TRP A 51 -18.11 -25.50 -12.20
N ARG A 52 -18.40 -24.26 -12.63
CA ARG A 52 -18.57 -23.91 -14.05
C ARG A 52 -17.32 -24.22 -14.89
N LYS A 53 -16.12 -23.98 -14.35
CA LYS A 53 -14.86 -24.30 -15.05
C LYS A 53 -14.72 -25.80 -15.27
N ILE A 54 -14.94 -26.59 -14.22
CA ILE A 54 -14.86 -28.05 -14.26
C ILE A 54 -15.94 -28.63 -15.18
N ALA A 55 -17.17 -28.08 -15.13
CA ALA A 55 -18.26 -28.49 -16.00
C ALA A 55 -17.94 -28.25 -17.49
N ARG A 56 -17.33 -27.10 -17.83
CA ARG A 56 -16.90 -26.81 -19.21
C ARG A 56 -15.79 -27.72 -19.68
N GLU A 57 -14.81 -28.02 -18.83
CA GLU A 57 -13.70 -28.94 -19.11
C GLU A 57 -14.24 -30.34 -19.45
N ILE A 58 -15.21 -30.85 -18.67
CA ILE A 58 -15.83 -32.16 -18.90
C ILE A 58 -16.68 -32.19 -20.17
N LEU A 59 -17.43 -31.12 -20.45
CA LEU A 59 -18.26 -31.03 -21.65
C LEU A 59 -17.45 -30.72 -22.92
N GLY A 60 -16.14 -30.49 -22.80
CA GLY A 60 -15.30 -30.12 -23.93
C GLY A 60 -15.68 -28.77 -24.56
N ILE A 61 -16.48 -27.95 -23.86
CA ILE A 61 -16.82 -26.58 -24.25
C ILE A 61 -15.71 -25.64 -23.74
N GLU A 62 -14.46 -26.08 -23.90
CA GLU A 62 -13.35 -25.14 -23.98
C GLU A 62 -13.57 -24.32 -25.25
N VAL A 63 -14.40 -23.28 -25.12
CA VAL A 63 -13.98 -22.01 -25.68
C VAL A 63 -12.61 -21.80 -25.06
N LYS A 64 -11.58 -21.99 -25.88
CA LYS A 64 -10.25 -21.46 -25.60
C LYS A 64 -10.45 -19.99 -25.26
N ASP A 65 -10.67 -19.71 -23.98
CA ASP A 65 -10.33 -18.46 -23.33
C ASP A 65 -8.78 -18.36 -23.23
N ASP A 66 -8.05 -19.01 -24.14
CA ASP A 66 -6.76 -18.56 -24.71
C ASP A 66 -6.96 -17.32 -25.61
N ALA A 67 -8.01 -16.54 -25.36
CA ALA A 67 -7.90 -15.08 -25.36
C ALA A 67 -7.28 -14.55 -24.04
N LYS A 68 -6.52 -15.37 -23.31
CA LYS A 68 -5.14 -14.94 -23.06
C LYS A 68 -4.52 -14.79 -24.43
N THR A 69 -4.69 -13.60 -25.00
CA THR A 69 -3.80 -13.03 -26.00
C THR A 69 -2.47 -13.76 -25.90
N GLU A 70 -2.22 -14.69 -26.84
CA GLU A 70 -0.89 -14.82 -27.39
C GLU A 70 -0.60 -13.40 -27.88
N ILE A 71 -0.14 -12.57 -26.95
CA ILE A 71 0.68 -11.43 -27.28
C ILE A 71 1.83 -12.17 -27.94
N GLU A 72 1.80 -12.23 -29.27
CA GLU A 72 3.03 -12.28 -30.04
C GLU A 72 3.83 -11.13 -29.45
N VAL A 73 4.66 -11.45 -28.46
CA VAL A 73 5.69 -10.55 -27.97
C VAL A 73 6.65 -10.54 -29.13
N VAL A 74 6.32 -9.73 -30.15
CA VAL A 74 7.30 -9.16 -31.03
C VAL A 74 8.37 -8.65 -30.06
N PRO A 75 9.61 -9.13 -30.13
CA PRO A 75 10.67 -8.65 -29.27
C PRO A 75 10.70 -7.14 -29.49
N LEU A 76 10.22 -6.43 -28.47
CA LEU A 76 10.06 -5.00 -28.47
C LEU A 76 11.43 -4.45 -28.85
N THR A 77 11.50 -3.65 -29.90
CA THR A 77 12.76 -3.04 -30.33
C THR A 77 13.34 -2.30 -29.10
N GLU A 78 14.66 -2.25 -28.92
CA GLU A 78 15.26 -1.66 -27.71
C GLU A 78 14.68 -0.26 -27.39
N GLU A 79 14.33 0.52 -28.42
CA GLU A 79 13.68 1.83 -28.32
C GLU A 79 12.26 1.78 -27.72
N GLU A 80 11.44 0.82 -28.11
CA GLU A 80 10.07 0.66 -27.60
C GLU A 80 10.07 0.13 -26.15
N GLN A 81 11.08 -0.65 -25.76
CA GLN A 81 11.26 -1.09 -24.37
C GLN A 81 11.65 0.06 -23.45
N ILE A 82 12.53 0.94 -23.93
CA ILE A 82 12.90 2.18 -23.23
C ILE A 82 11.68 3.09 -23.04
N GLU A 83 10.83 3.23 -24.06
CA GLU A 83 9.64 4.07 -23.96
C GLU A 83 8.63 3.52 -22.93
N LYS A 84 8.42 2.20 -22.92
CA LYS A 84 7.56 1.54 -21.93
C LYS A 84 8.08 1.69 -20.50
N ASP A 85 9.38 1.54 -20.30
CA ASP A 85 10.01 1.71 -18.99
C ASP A 85 9.95 3.16 -18.52
N LEU A 86 10.12 4.12 -19.43
CA LEU A 86 9.96 5.55 -19.14
C LEU A 86 8.52 5.88 -18.73
N GLN A 87 7.53 5.35 -19.44
CA GLN A 87 6.11 5.51 -19.07
C GLN A 87 5.82 4.90 -17.70
N GLY A 88 6.34 3.69 -17.43
CA GLY A 88 6.19 3.04 -16.11
C GLY A 88 6.83 3.85 -14.97
N LEU A 89 7.99 4.47 -15.21
CA LEU A 89 8.64 5.33 -14.22
C LEU A 89 7.84 6.61 -13.97
N GLN A 90 7.28 7.23 -15.03
CA GLN A 90 6.41 8.41 -14.91
C GLN A 90 5.13 8.09 -14.12
N GLU A 91 4.52 6.93 -14.35
CA GLU A 91 3.33 6.49 -13.60
C GLU A 91 3.66 6.28 -12.12
N LYS A 92 4.77 5.61 -11.79
CA LYS A 92 5.25 5.46 -10.42
C LYS A 92 5.47 6.81 -9.74
N GLN A 93 6.11 7.76 -10.42
CA GLN A 93 6.29 9.12 -9.89
C GLN A 93 4.95 9.82 -9.65
N ARG A 94 4.00 9.75 -10.58
CA ARG A 94 2.65 10.33 -10.40
C ARG A 94 1.91 9.73 -9.20
N LEU A 95 2.01 8.41 -9.01
CA LEU A 95 1.44 7.72 -7.84
C LEU A 95 2.11 8.15 -6.54
N ASN A 96 3.43 8.27 -6.52
CA ASN A 96 4.18 8.75 -5.36
C ASN A 96 3.81 10.18 -4.98
N VAL A 97 3.74 11.10 -5.96
CA VAL A 97 3.29 12.48 -5.73
C VAL A 97 1.87 12.52 -5.17
N LYS A 98 0.95 11.70 -5.69
CA LYS A 98 -0.42 11.59 -5.17
C LYS A 98 -0.45 11.08 -3.72
N ARG A 99 0.38 10.08 -3.39
CA ARG A 99 0.52 9.53 -2.04
C ARG A 99 1.12 10.56 -1.08
N GLU A 100 2.18 11.25 -1.48
CA GLU A 100 2.78 12.32 -0.68
C GLU A 100 1.79 13.47 -0.45
N ARG A 101 1.02 13.86 -1.46
CA ARG A 101 -0.03 14.87 -1.30
C ARG A 101 -1.07 14.45 -0.27
N ARG A 102 -1.51 13.18 -0.30
CA ARG A 102 -2.41 12.63 0.72
C ARG A 102 -1.79 12.65 2.12
N ARG A 103 -0.56 12.17 2.28
CA ARG A 103 0.18 12.19 3.56
C ARG A 103 0.33 13.61 4.09
N LYS A 104 0.69 14.57 3.23
CA LYS A 104 0.81 16.00 3.60
C LYS A 104 -0.54 16.56 4.05
N ASN A 105 -1.61 16.32 3.29
CA ASN A 105 -2.96 16.80 3.64
C ASN A 105 -3.47 16.19 4.95
N GLU A 106 -3.26 14.89 5.17
CA GLU A 106 -3.62 14.23 6.43
C GLU A 106 -2.84 14.85 7.61
N MET A 107 -1.55 15.12 7.44
CA MET A 107 -0.75 15.83 8.45
C MET A 107 -1.29 17.24 8.71
N LYS A 108 -1.64 18.01 7.65
CA LYS A 108 -2.25 19.35 7.78
C LYS A 108 -3.56 19.30 8.55
N GLN A 109 -4.44 18.35 8.22
CA GLN A 109 -5.72 18.16 8.90
C GLN A 109 -5.56 17.81 10.37
N LYS A 110 -4.65 16.89 10.71
CA LYS A 110 -4.36 16.54 12.11
C LYS A 110 -3.83 17.73 12.90
N GLU A 111 -3.05 18.59 12.28
CA GLU A 111 -2.52 19.79 12.91
C GLU A 111 -3.59 20.88 13.07
N LEU A 112 -4.42 21.11 12.05
CA LEU A 112 -5.61 21.97 12.15
C LEU A 112 -6.56 21.51 13.25
N GLN A 113 -6.86 20.21 13.33
CA GLN A 113 -7.70 19.65 14.39
C GLN A 113 -7.07 19.86 15.76
N ARG A 114 -5.75 19.67 15.91
CA ARG A 114 -5.03 19.98 17.15
C ARG A 114 -5.15 21.45 17.52
N MET A 115 -4.99 22.37 16.55
CA MET A 115 -5.14 23.80 16.77
C MET A 115 -6.57 24.18 17.18
N GLN A 116 -7.58 23.65 16.48
CA GLN A 116 -8.99 23.87 16.78
C GLN A 116 -9.38 23.37 18.17
N MET A 117 -8.81 22.24 18.59
CA MET A 117 -8.99 21.69 19.94
C MET A 117 -8.15 22.42 21.00
N ASN A 118 -7.51 23.55 20.67
CA ASN A 118 -6.56 24.27 21.51
C ASN A 118 -5.45 23.37 22.10
N MET A 119 -5.15 22.24 21.44
CA MET A 119 -4.01 21.37 21.75
C MET A 119 -2.72 21.91 21.12
N ILE A 120 -2.60 23.23 21.10
CA ILE A 120 -1.32 23.90 20.88
C ILE A 120 -0.60 23.74 22.21
N THR A 121 0.48 22.96 22.25
CA THR A 121 1.39 23.02 23.40
C THR A 121 1.88 24.47 23.46
N PRO A 122 1.49 25.28 24.47
CA PRO A 122 2.06 26.60 24.63
C PRO A 122 3.55 26.34 24.80
N THR A 123 4.37 26.94 23.93
CA THR A 123 5.83 26.84 24.01
C THR A 123 6.35 27.23 25.40
N ASP A 124 5.53 27.97 26.16
CA ASP A 124 5.79 28.42 27.51
C ASP A 124 5.66 27.31 28.58
N ILE A 125 4.75 26.34 28.43
CA ILE A 125 4.58 25.25 29.42
C ILE A 125 5.81 24.32 29.44
N GLY A 126 6.46 24.09 28.29
CA GLY A 126 7.67 23.28 28.20
C GLY A 126 8.88 23.92 28.88
N ILE A 127 8.95 25.27 28.84
CA ILE A 127 10.04 26.04 29.47
C ILE A 127 9.80 26.18 30.97
N GLU A 128 8.55 26.40 31.41
CA GLU A 128 8.20 26.44 32.84
C GLU A 128 8.31 25.07 33.52
N ALA A 129 7.84 23.98 32.89
CA ALA A 129 7.96 22.63 33.44
C ALA A 129 9.42 22.16 33.51
N ALA A 130 10.27 22.57 32.56
CA ALA A 130 11.72 22.32 32.62
C ALA A 130 12.41 23.12 33.75
N SER A 131 11.85 24.28 34.13
CA SER A 131 12.36 25.09 35.24
C SER A 131 11.95 24.54 36.61
N LEU A 132 10.72 24.00 36.73
CA LEU A 132 10.14 23.53 38.00
C LEU A 132 10.50 22.07 38.37
N GLY A 133 10.96 21.25 37.42
CA GLY A 133 11.14 19.80 37.61
C GLY A 133 12.49 19.24 37.15
N LYS A 134 13.60 19.90 37.50
CA LYS A 134 14.97 19.64 37.00
C LYS A 134 15.55 18.22 37.22
N GLU A 135 14.83 17.26 37.81
CA GLU A 135 15.41 15.93 38.09
C GLU A 135 14.70 14.68 37.56
N SER A 136 13.48 14.66 37.03
CA SER A 136 12.86 13.32 36.83
C SER A 136 11.80 13.13 35.74
N LEU A 137 11.88 13.82 34.60
CA LEU A 137 11.01 13.45 33.46
C LEU A 137 11.77 13.23 32.14
N PHE A 138 12.87 13.93 31.88
CA PHE A 138 13.68 13.74 30.68
C PHE A 138 15.17 13.98 30.95
N ASN A 139 16.00 12.93 30.86
CA ASN A 139 17.45 13.04 31.08
C ASN A 139 18.22 13.01 29.75
N LEU A 140 18.55 14.19 29.22
CA LEU A 140 19.34 14.36 28.00
C LEU A 140 20.70 13.65 28.05
N LYS A 141 21.33 13.52 29.23
CA LYS A 141 22.61 12.80 29.37
C LYS A 141 22.48 11.29 29.10
N THR A 142 21.29 10.71 29.30
CA THR A 142 21.06 9.30 28.94
C THR A 142 20.88 9.13 27.44
N ALA A 143 20.24 10.09 26.77
CA ALA A 143 20.07 10.11 25.32
C ALA A 143 21.39 10.40 24.57
N GLU A 144 22.30 11.15 25.19
CA GLU A 144 23.66 11.37 24.69
C GLU A 144 24.47 10.07 24.66
N LYS A 145 24.37 9.26 25.73
CA LYS A 145 25.05 7.95 25.81
C LYS A 145 24.53 6.92 24.81
N THR A 146 23.25 6.99 24.44
CA THR A 146 22.65 6.05 23.47
C THR A 146 22.82 6.51 22.02
N GLY A 147 23.38 7.70 21.76
CA GLY A 147 23.57 8.25 20.41
C GLY A 147 22.27 8.75 19.76
N ILE A 148 21.14 8.68 20.45
CA ILE A 148 19.81 9.06 19.95
C ILE A 148 19.63 10.59 19.92
N LEU A 149 20.55 11.33 20.54
CA LEU A 149 20.51 12.79 20.64
C LEU A 149 20.44 13.46 19.25
N ASN A 150 21.13 12.91 18.25
CA ASN A 150 21.08 13.43 16.88
C ASN A 150 19.70 13.27 16.23
N ASP A 151 18.98 12.19 16.50
CA ASP A 151 17.64 11.97 15.93
C ASP A 151 16.57 12.75 16.70
N LEU A 152 16.76 12.92 18.00
CA LEU A 152 15.94 13.83 18.81
C LEU A 152 16.13 15.29 18.35
N ALA A 153 17.36 15.69 18.05
CA ALA A 153 17.68 17.00 17.50
C ALA A 153 17.15 17.21 16.08
N LYS A 154 17.11 16.16 15.24
CA LYS A 154 16.45 16.22 13.93
C LYS A 154 14.95 16.48 14.09
N GLY A 155 14.32 15.87 15.09
CA GLY A 155 12.96 16.13 15.55
C GLY A 155 11.87 15.91 14.49
N LYS A 156 10.65 15.57 14.93
CA LYS A 156 9.49 15.68 14.04
C LYS A 156 9.18 17.16 13.87
N LYS A 157 9.77 17.80 12.85
CA LYS A 157 9.51 19.21 12.53
C LYS A 157 8.00 19.38 12.35
N ARG A 158 7.38 20.10 13.28
CA ARG A 158 5.98 20.51 13.16
C ARG A 158 5.86 21.39 11.91
N MET A 159 4.86 21.12 11.07
CA MET A 159 4.62 21.91 9.88
C MET A 159 3.90 23.19 10.30
N ILE A 160 4.66 24.24 10.62
CA ILE A 160 4.05 25.53 10.95
C ILE A 160 3.43 26.09 9.67
N PHE A 161 2.10 26.02 9.55
CA PHE A 161 1.39 26.64 8.44
C PHE A 161 1.42 28.16 8.60
N THR A 162 1.71 28.86 7.52
CA THR A 162 1.52 30.30 7.45
C THR A 162 0.05 30.61 7.17
N ASP A 163 -0.45 31.77 7.63
CA ASP A 163 -1.85 32.15 7.45
C ASP A 163 -2.26 32.17 5.95
N ASP A 164 -1.32 32.49 5.06
CA ASP A 164 -1.51 32.45 3.60
C ASP A 164 -1.72 31.02 3.04
N GLU A 165 -1.16 29.98 3.68
CA GLU A 165 -1.35 28.58 3.29
C GLU A 165 -2.69 28.03 3.78
N LEU A 166 -3.20 28.53 4.91
CA LEU A 166 -4.52 28.16 5.44
C LEU A 166 -5.65 28.68 4.55
N ALA A 167 -5.48 29.88 3.99
CA ALA A 167 -6.52 30.55 3.22
C ALA A 167 -6.71 30.01 1.79
N LYS A 168 -5.71 29.31 1.23
CA LYS A 168 -5.66 28.95 -0.21
C LYS A 168 -6.29 27.60 -0.59
N ASP A 169 -6.76 26.77 0.35
CA ASP A 169 -7.21 25.42 0.01
C ASP A 169 -8.34 24.93 0.92
N ASN A 170 -9.48 25.64 0.92
CA ASN A 170 -10.70 25.20 1.62
C ASN A 170 -11.52 24.16 0.83
N ASP A 171 -11.06 23.71 -0.33
CA ASP A 171 -11.69 22.64 -1.12
C ASP A 171 -11.20 21.25 -0.69
N ILE A 172 -11.07 21.03 0.62
CA ILE A 172 -10.85 19.69 1.18
C ILE A 172 -12.21 18.99 1.24
N TYR A 173 -12.62 18.41 0.11
CA TYR A 173 -13.78 17.51 0.07
C TYR A 173 -13.49 16.30 0.97
N ILE A 174 -14.19 16.23 2.10
CA ILE A 174 -14.24 15.05 2.97
C ILE A 174 -15.10 14.04 2.21
N ASP A 175 -14.48 13.19 1.42
CA ASP A 175 -15.16 11.99 0.93
C ASP A 175 -15.25 11.01 2.10
N GLU A 176 -16.35 11.06 2.84
CA GLU A 176 -16.68 10.16 3.96
C GLU A 176 -16.68 8.67 3.55
N ASN A 177 -16.62 8.37 2.25
CA ASN A 177 -16.50 7.02 1.70
C ASN A 177 -15.05 6.55 1.44
N ILE A 178 -14.02 7.34 1.76
CA ILE A 178 -12.63 6.83 1.77
C ILE A 178 -12.45 6.06 3.09
N MET A 179 -13.13 4.92 3.16
CA MET A 179 -12.75 3.81 3.99
C MET A 179 -11.24 3.68 3.94
N ILE A 180 -10.63 3.55 5.11
CA ILE A 180 -9.24 3.14 5.32
C ILE A 180 -9.05 1.89 4.46
N LYS A 181 -8.62 2.07 3.20
CA LYS A 181 -8.26 0.96 2.35
C LYS A 181 -7.07 0.37 3.07
N ASP A 182 -7.25 -0.86 3.54
CA ASP A 182 -6.18 -1.68 4.11
C ASP A 182 -4.90 -1.37 3.35
N LYS A 183 -3.90 -0.91 4.10
CA LYS A 183 -2.58 -0.50 3.60
C LYS A 183 -2.18 -1.51 2.53
N ASP A 184 -2.21 -1.10 1.25
CA ASP A 184 -1.97 -2.03 0.15
C ASP A 184 -0.61 -2.70 0.42
N SER A 185 -0.48 -4.02 0.24
CA SER A 185 0.77 -4.75 0.51
C SER A 185 2.01 -4.12 -0.17
N ALA A 186 1.81 -3.36 -1.26
CA ALA A 186 2.85 -2.57 -1.91
C ALA A 186 3.31 -1.35 -1.10
N ALA A 187 2.41 -0.66 -0.40
CA ALA A 187 2.75 0.46 0.47
C ALA A 187 3.54 0.00 1.70
N ASP A 188 3.26 -1.20 2.21
CA ASP A 188 4.05 -1.80 3.29
C ASP A 188 5.45 -2.19 2.83
N ALA A 189 5.60 -2.66 1.58
CA ALA A 189 6.92 -2.92 1.00
C ALA A 189 7.76 -1.64 0.86
N ASP A 190 7.17 -0.54 0.36
CA ASP A 190 7.86 0.75 0.23
C ASP A 190 8.31 1.29 1.61
N ASP A 191 7.46 1.17 2.63
CA ASP A 191 7.80 1.60 3.99
C ASP A 191 8.93 0.73 4.58
N LEU A 192 8.93 -0.58 4.32
CA LEU A 192 9.99 -1.51 4.74
C LEU A 192 11.32 -1.22 4.04
N GLU A 193 11.30 -0.92 2.75
CA GLU A 193 12.50 -0.51 1.99
C GLU A 193 13.09 0.79 2.54
N SER A 194 12.23 1.76 2.87
CA SER A 194 12.65 3.00 3.52
C SER A 194 13.33 2.74 4.87
N GLU A 195 12.78 1.81 5.67
CA GLU A 195 13.36 1.41 6.95
C GLU A 195 14.73 0.71 6.77
N LEU A 196 14.84 -0.22 5.81
CA LEU A 196 16.09 -0.89 5.44
C LEU A 196 17.16 0.12 5.00
N ASN A 197 16.80 1.09 4.17
CA ASN A 197 17.70 2.16 3.73
C ASN A 197 18.19 3.02 4.91
N ALA A 198 17.30 3.35 5.85
CA ALA A 198 17.68 4.06 7.06
C ALA A 198 18.66 3.23 7.91
N MET A 199 18.36 1.95 8.16
CA MET A 199 19.27 1.04 8.89
C MET A 199 20.64 0.90 8.21
N TYR A 200 20.67 0.84 6.88
CA TYR A 200 21.92 0.79 6.12
C TYR A 200 22.72 2.09 6.26
N SER A 201 22.05 3.24 6.20
CA SER A 201 22.71 4.53 6.43
C SER A 201 23.32 4.62 7.83
N ASP A 202 22.61 4.13 8.86
CA ASP A 202 23.09 4.08 10.24
C ASP A 202 24.26 3.09 10.43
N TYR A 203 24.21 1.95 9.75
CA TYR A 203 25.35 1.04 9.72
C TYR A 203 26.58 1.72 9.12
N LYS A 204 26.40 2.45 8.02
CA LYS A 204 27.48 3.16 7.33
C LYS A 204 28.08 4.27 8.18
N THR A 205 27.25 5.04 8.90
CA THR A 205 27.73 6.06 9.85
C THR A 205 28.49 5.43 11.01
N ARG A 206 27.96 4.37 11.64
CA ARG A 206 28.68 3.63 12.71
C ARG A 206 30.00 3.01 12.22
N ARG A 207 30.07 2.59 10.95
CA ARG A 207 31.31 2.08 10.34
C ARG A 207 32.31 3.20 10.07
N SER A 208 31.86 4.38 9.62
CA SER A 208 32.73 5.54 9.40
C SER A 208 33.22 6.20 10.67
N GLU A 209 32.46 6.11 11.77
CA GLU A 209 32.90 6.54 13.10
C GLU A 209 34.01 5.64 13.66
N ARG A 210 33.94 4.32 13.43
CA ARG A 210 34.91 3.34 13.93
C ARG A 210 36.18 3.24 13.08
N ASP A 211 36.05 3.31 11.75
CA ASP A 211 37.17 3.11 10.83
C ASP A 211 37.51 4.40 10.06
N ALA A 212 38.64 5.01 10.42
CA ALA A 212 39.16 6.20 9.77
C ALA A 212 39.49 5.98 8.29
N LYS A 213 39.87 4.76 7.88
CA LYS A 213 40.12 4.41 6.47
C LYS A 213 38.82 4.35 5.69
N PHE A 214 37.78 3.74 6.26
CA PHE A 214 36.44 3.70 5.67
C PHE A 214 35.86 5.12 5.50
N ARG A 215 36.01 5.98 6.51
CA ARG A 215 35.63 7.40 6.41
C ARG A 215 36.37 8.14 5.30
N ALA A 216 37.68 7.92 5.18
CA ALA A 216 38.49 8.52 4.11
C ALA A 216 38.11 7.98 2.72
N LYS A 217 37.75 6.70 2.61
CA LYS A 217 37.27 6.07 1.37
C LYS A 217 35.91 6.61 0.94
N GLN A 218 34.97 6.73 1.88
CA GLN A 218 33.65 7.32 1.67
C GLN A 218 33.77 8.79 1.22
N ALA A 219 34.64 9.58 1.86
CA ALA A 219 34.87 10.98 1.49
C ALA A 219 35.49 11.16 0.09
N ARG A 220 36.13 10.13 -0.45
CA ARG A 220 36.67 10.11 -1.83
C ARG A 220 35.65 9.66 -2.88
N GLY A 221 34.40 9.36 -2.48
CA GLY A 221 33.36 8.87 -3.39
C GLY A 221 33.57 7.42 -3.84
N GLY A 222 34.43 6.66 -3.17
CA GLY A 222 34.73 5.25 -3.51
C GLY A 222 33.66 4.26 -3.03
N ASP A 223 32.39 4.60 -3.26
CA ASP A 223 31.23 3.80 -2.86
C ASP A 223 30.70 2.92 -4.00
N ASN A 224 31.35 2.97 -5.18
CA ASN A 224 31.18 1.97 -6.22
C ASN A 224 32.06 0.75 -5.86
N GLU A 225 31.65 -0.02 -4.84
CA GLU A 225 32.10 -1.41 -4.73
C GLU A 225 31.10 -2.25 -5.52
N GLU A 226 31.44 -2.48 -6.80
CA GLU A 226 31.06 -3.73 -7.47
C GLU A 226 31.78 -4.87 -6.72
N GLU A 227 31.01 -5.62 -5.94
CA GLU A 227 31.22 -7.04 -5.62
C GLU A 227 29.85 -7.70 -5.38
#